data_AF-A0A0A7RRJ8-F1
#
_entry.id   AF-A0A0A7RRJ8-F1
#
_cell.length_a   1.000
_cell.length_b   1.000
_cell.length_c   1.000
_cell.angle_alpha   90.00
_cell.angle_beta   90.00
_cell.angle_gamma   90.00
#
_symmetry.space_group_name_H-M   'P 1'
#
loop_
_entity.id
_entity.type
_entity.pdbx_description
1 polymer ?
#
loop_
_entity_poly.entity_id
_entity_poly.type
_entity_poly.pdbx_seq_one_letter_code
_entity_poly.pdbx_strand_id
1 'polypeptide(L)'
;MKHCFVNCLIAFSFSSVLQAYRWSPTPENDARVKACEGGDVSFPWPIVTDGKDEEIVYIDWLFQAPGKANVSIAIYVEGNFFTKANKDRFTFTPNAGLHLQGAQTDDAGRYYVRVNLHDEKCLLTSVERMVTLSVAERAPAVQNDSFLVTMSDAIWDDVIEDWTLQLRCGRFVDFGHPPVDVIWTMPSGEVRNSSHEDNGTFVLSVSSPVQGGNYSCHLPPSAPAARCLTDTSPLTAAARLYVDDKDVRLYLLELWVQFSNMVRVNSDQAYLLQNQSRFIQDQASLLTDQDSRLQGYASLLQVYARLLQDQSRCILDKTSLQDEIIDNLKEEMTNLKLGLAERTFSSCVDWLAVDARSGVRTLTVHGEAIRVYCDQTTDGGGWTVFQRRQGGSVGSVDFYRGWEAYRGGFGDLQGNFWLGLDNLHSLTSSRDSLLRIDLRKFDGTNGSAIYTGFHVAGVDQNFKLNFDSFAGGSAGDSLSYHNKQQFSTYDADHDSSNINCARKRLGAWWYKACDFSHLNGRYKDSRVYGEDGVVWNGFDGHFSLTFSEMKMRPA
;
A
#
# COMPACT_ATOMS: atom_id res chain seq x y z
N MET A 1 -6.43 -12.40 -17.60
CA MET A 1 -5.12 -12.13 -18.23
C MET A 1 -5.20 -10.74 -18.85
N LYS A 2 -4.54 -9.73 -18.25
CA LYS A 2 -3.34 -9.03 -18.81
C LYS A 2 -3.64 -8.35 -20.17
N HIS A 3 -3.42 -7.05 -20.44
CA HIS A 3 -2.46 -6.08 -19.90
C HIS A 3 -2.81 -4.63 -20.35
N CYS A 4 -2.36 -3.66 -19.54
CA CYS A 4 -1.79 -2.33 -19.85
C CYS A 4 -2.57 -1.31 -20.70
N PHE A 5 -2.97 -0.20 -20.06
CA PHE A 5 -2.73 1.19 -20.52
C PHE A 5 -3.10 2.16 -19.40
N VAL A 6 -2.12 2.86 -18.80
CA VAL A 6 -2.36 4.16 -18.14
C VAL A 6 -1.17 5.06 -18.45
N ASN A 7 -1.43 6.07 -19.28
CA ASN A 7 -0.55 7.20 -19.56
C ASN A 7 -0.52 8.14 -18.36
N CYS A 8 0.68 8.52 -17.91
CA CYS A 8 0.87 9.62 -16.98
C CYS A 8 1.23 10.89 -17.79
N LEU A 9 0.26 11.80 -17.92
CA LEU A 9 0.48 13.16 -18.43
C LEU A 9 1.06 14.01 -17.30
N ILE A 10 2.35 14.36 -17.39
CA ILE A 10 2.95 15.44 -16.59
C ILE A 10 2.81 16.71 -17.43
N ALA A 11 1.98 17.64 -16.97
CA ALA A 11 1.83 18.96 -17.55
C ALA A 11 3.10 19.79 -17.25
N PHE A 12 3.81 20.20 -18.30
CA PHE A 12 4.81 21.27 -18.22
C PHE A 12 4.08 22.62 -18.24
N SER A 13 3.99 23.29 -17.10
CA SER A 13 3.75 24.73 -17.04
C SER A 13 5.10 25.42 -16.81
N PHE A 14 5.66 26.01 -17.86
CA PHE A 14 6.69 27.03 -17.75
C PHE A 14 6.04 28.30 -17.17
N SER A 15 6.18 28.52 -15.86
CA SER A 15 6.06 29.85 -15.28
C SER A 15 7.45 30.31 -14.85
N SER A 16 7.86 31.45 -15.40
CA SER A 16 9.04 32.22 -15.03
C SER A 16 9.20 32.35 -13.52
N VAL A 17 10.12 31.58 -12.93
CA VAL A 17 10.56 31.78 -11.55
C VAL A 17 11.56 32.93 -11.58
N LEU A 18 11.21 34.07 -10.98
CA LEU A 18 12.20 35.04 -10.54
C LEU A 18 13.14 34.30 -9.57
N GLN A 19 14.43 34.22 -9.88
CA GLN A 19 15.44 33.64 -8.99
C GLN A 19 15.50 34.46 -7.69
N ALA A 20 14.90 33.93 -6.61
CA ALA A 20 14.80 34.57 -5.30
C ALA A 20 16.01 34.33 -4.37
N TYR A 21 17.01 33.59 -4.86
CA TYR A 21 18.32 33.45 -4.23
C TYR A 21 19.44 33.88 -5.19
N ARG A 22 20.55 34.40 -4.65
CA ARG A 22 21.76 34.74 -5.42
C ARG A 22 23.02 34.18 -4.75
N TRP A 23 23.84 33.51 -5.55
CA TRP A 23 25.19 33.12 -5.17
C TRP A 23 26.14 34.31 -5.24
N SER A 24 27.12 34.35 -4.34
CA SER A 24 28.33 35.15 -4.51
C SER A 24 29.02 34.79 -5.83
N PRO A 25 29.61 35.77 -6.55
CA PRO A 25 30.39 35.52 -7.76
C PRO A 25 31.75 34.87 -7.46
N THR A 26 32.18 34.81 -6.19
CA THR A 26 33.47 34.27 -5.78
C THR A 26 33.30 33.20 -4.69
N PRO A 27 33.91 32.01 -4.84
CA PRO A 27 34.54 31.51 -6.07
C PRO A 27 33.49 31.26 -7.17
N GLU A 28 33.89 31.41 -8.43
CA GLU A 28 33.04 31.10 -9.57
C GLU A 28 32.66 29.61 -9.57
N ASN A 29 31.54 29.26 -10.19
CA ASN A 29 31.20 27.86 -10.39
C ASN A 29 32.25 27.18 -11.27
N ASP A 30 32.67 25.98 -10.89
CA ASP A 30 33.75 25.22 -11.52
C ASP A 30 35.16 25.85 -11.37
N ALA A 31 35.31 26.78 -10.41
CA ALA A 31 36.62 27.35 -10.09
C ALA A 31 37.62 26.26 -9.68
N ARG A 32 38.90 26.53 -9.92
CA ARG A 32 40.02 25.65 -9.53
C ARG A 32 40.82 26.30 -8.42
N VAL A 33 40.82 25.68 -7.25
CA VAL A 33 41.57 26.11 -6.07
C VAL A 33 42.80 25.22 -5.92
N LYS A 34 43.94 25.82 -5.62
CA LYS A 34 45.22 25.12 -5.47
C LYS A 34 45.76 25.36 -4.07
N ALA A 35 46.22 24.30 -3.41
CA ALA A 35 46.76 24.34 -2.06
C ALA A 35 48.03 23.48 -1.95
N CYS A 36 48.83 23.76 -0.94
CA CYS A 36 49.96 22.92 -0.53
C CYS A 36 49.52 22.03 0.64
N GLU A 37 50.11 20.86 0.77
CA GLU A 37 49.87 19.98 1.91
C GLU A 37 50.16 20.71 3.23
N GLY A 38 49.27 20.53 4.20
CA GLY A 38 49.29 21.23 5.49
C GLY A 38 48.74 22.66 5.46
N GLY A 39 48.42 23.21 4.28
CA GLY A 39 47.81 24.53 4.14
C GLY A 39 46.30 24.51 4.39
N ASP A 40 45.77 25.60 4.93
CA ASP A 40 44.33 25.76 5.16
C ASP A 40 43.62 26.28 3.89
N VAL A 41 42.43 25.75 3.61
CA VAL A 41 41.66 26.07 2.39
C VAL A 41 40.22 26.40 2.74
N SER A 42 39.72 27.52 2.23
CA SER A 42 38.31 27.91 2.39
C SER A 42 37.59 27.96 1.06
N PHE A 43 36.36 27.45 1.05
CA PHE A 43 35.41 27.58 -0.05
C PHE A 43 34.24 28.45 0.41
N PRO A 44 34.35 29.78 0.35
CA PRO A 44 33.28 30.65 0.77
C PRO A 44 32.25 30.71 -0.35
N TRP A 45 31.14 29.97 -0.24
CA TRP A 45 30.02 30.08 -1.19
C TRP A 45 28.82 30.84 -0.61
N PRO A 46 28.92 32.15 -0.32
CA PRO A 46 27.79 32.88 0.21
C PRO A 46 26.56 32.77 -0.69
N ILE A 47 25.45 32.35 -0.09
CA ILE A 47 24.12 32.44 -0.68
C ILE A 47 23.32 33.50 0.07
N VAL A 48 22.71 34.41 -0.67
CA VAL A 48 21.79 35.42 -0.13
C VAL A 48 20.38 35.04 -0.57
N THR A 49 19.49 34.83 0.41
CA THR A 49 18.06 34.64 0.23
C THR A 49 17.34 35.96 0.49
N ASP A 50 16.25 36.26 -0.23
CA ASP A 50 15.49 37.52 -0.05
C ASP A 50 14.69 37.58 1.28
N GLY A 51 14.73 36.49 2.07
CA GLY A 51 14.38 36.47 3.50
C GLY A 51 12.90 36.51 3.85
N LYS A 52 11.98 36.55 2.87
CA LYS A 52 10.54 36.52 3.12
C LYS A 52 9.88 35.18 2.81
N ASP A 53 10.35 34.47 1.78
CA ASP A 53 9.60 33.38 1.17
C ASP A 53 10.40 32.06 1.01
N GLU A 54 11.70 32.07 1.34
CA GLU A 54 12.61 30.92 1.16
C GLU A 54 13.49 30.70 2.40
N GLU A 55 13.50 29.47 2.91
CA GLU A 55 14.33 29.05 4.05
C GLU A 55 15.20 27.84 3.69
N ILE A 56 16.44 27.85 4.19
CA ILE A 56 17.42 26.77 4.00
C ILE A 56 17.03 25.61 4.92
N VAL A 57 16.61 24.48 4.35
CA VAL A 57 16.29 23.26 5.11
C VAL A 57 17.59 22.63 5.61
N TYR A 58 18.52 22.38 4.69
CA TYR A 58 19.83 21.84 5.00
C TYR A 58 20.82 22.12 3.86
N ILE A 59 22.10 22.09 4.20
CA ILE A 59 23.21 22.22 3.26
C ILE A 59 24.02 20.94 3.32
N ASP A 60 24.25 20.30 2.19
CA ASP A 60 25.11 19.13 2.09
C ASP A 60 26.34 19.44 1.23
N TRP A 61 27.52 19.08 1.76
CA TRP A 61 28.76 19.13 1.02
C TRP A 61 29.11 17.73 0.54
N LEU A 62 29.35 17.61 -0.75
CA LEU A 62 29.74 16.37 -1.40
C LEU A 62 31.18 16.50 -1.88
N PHE A 63 31.95 15.45 -1.69
CA PHE A 63 33.29 15.32 -2.24
C PHE A 63 33.31 14.23 -3.29
N GLN A 64 33.90 14.55 -4.43
CA GLN A 64 34.17 13.61 -5.50
C GLN A 64 35.68 13.51 -5.67
N ALA A 65 36.25 12.43 -5.15
CA ALA A 65 37.62 12.06 -5.48
C ALA A 65 37.71 11.74 -6.99
N PRO A 66 38.88 11.95 -7.63
CA PRO A 66 39.07 11.66 -9.05
C PRO A 66 38.61 10.24 -9.42
N GLY A 67 37.71 10.13 -10.41
CA GLY A 67 37.19 8.85 -10.89
C GLY A 67 36.24 8.11 -9.92
N LYS A 68 35.86 8.72 -8.79
CA LYS A 68 34.92 8.15 -7.81
C LYS A 68 33.57 8.88 -7.86
N ALA A 69 32.56 8.26 -7.26
CA ALA A 69 31.25 8.89 -7.08
C ALA A 69 31.29 10.00 -6.03
N ASN A 70 30.31 10.90 -6.07
CA ASN A 70 30.14 11.94 -5.07
C ASN A 70 29.75 11.31 -3.72
N VAL A 71 30.46 11.66 -2.66
CA VAL A 71 30.20 11.19 -1.30
C VAL A 71 29.91 12.40 -0.43
N SER A 72 28.82 12.37 0.34
CA SER A 72 28.58 13.39 1.35
C SER A 72 29.67 13.34 2.43
N ILE A 73 30.31 14.48 2.65
CA ILE A 73 31.40 14.66 3.62
C ILE A 73 30.96 15.47 4.83
N ALA A 74 29.99 16.36 4.66
CA ALA A 74 29.42 17.14 5.74
C ALA A 74 27.98 17.54 5.42
N ILE A 75 27.21 17.81 6.48
CA ILE A 75 25.85 18.33 6.41
C ILE A 75 25.65 19.37 7.49
N TYR A 76 24.94 20.45 7.16
CA TYR A 76 24.50 21.47 8.10
C TYR A 76 22.97 21.50 8.10
N VAL A 77 22.39 21.27 9.27
CA VAL A 77 20.94 21.20 9.47
C VAL A 77 20.61 21.72 10.86
N GLU A 78 19.60 22.57 10.97
CA GLU A 78 19.11 23.12 12.26
C GLU A 78 20.20 23.72 13.16
N GLY A 79 21.14 24.49 12.57
CA GLY A 79 22.21 25.14 13.33
C GLY A 79 23.40 24.25 13.68
N ASN A 80 23.35 22.96 13.33
CA ASN A 80 24.38 21.99 13.67
C ASN A 80 25.15 21.54 12.42
N PHE A 81 26.48 21.52 12.52
CA PHE A 81 27.37 21.03 11.47
C PHE A 81 27.87 19.64 11.83
N PHE A 82 27.61 18.67 10.95
CA PHE A 82 28.02 17.28 11.11
C PHE A 82 28.98 16.89 9.99
N THR A 83 30.12 16.32 10.36
CA THR A 83 31.08 15.72 9.43
C THR A 83 30.91 14.20 9.43
N LYS A 84 31.25 13.55 8.31
CA LYS A 84 31.36 12.10 8.25
C LYS A 84 32.61 11.65 9.01
N ALA A 85 32.57 10.47 9.66
CA ALA A 85 33.69 9.92 10.43
C ALA A 85 35.01 9.98 9.64
N ASN A 86 36.10 10.40 10.31
CA ASN A 86 37.44 10.67 9.77
C ASN A 86 37.62 11.98 8.97
N LYS A 87 36.69 12.94 9.06
CA LYS A 87 36.79 14.23 8.38
C LYS A 87 36.55 15.43 9.33
N ASP A 88 37.13 15.37 10.54
CA ASP A 88 37.03 16.41 11.59
C ASP A 88 37.82 17.69 11.27
N ARG A 89 38.59 17.67 10.18
CA ARG A 89 39.34 18.82 9.65
C ARG A 89 38.47 19.83 8.91
N PHE A 90 37.19 19.50 8.66
CA PHE A 90 36.26 20.44 8.07
C PHE A 90 35.51 21.24 9.13
N THR A 91 35.38 22.54 8.91
CA THR A 91 34.53 23.42 9.70
C THR A 91 33.59 24.21 8.80
N PHE A 92 32.40 24.48 9.33
CA PHE A 92 31.42 25.30 8.63
C PHE A 92 31.89 26.75 8.58
N THR A 93 31.82 27.35 7.39
CA THR A 93 31.93 28.79 7.22
C THR A 93 30.53 29.36 6.95
N PRO A 94 30.12 30.45 7.63
CA PRO A 94 28.80 31.05 7.42
C PRO A 94 28.47 31.28 5.94
N ASN A 95 27.18 31.15 5.61
CA ASN A 95 26.64 31.24 4.25
C ASN A 95 27.16 30.10 3.34
N ALA A 96 26.84 28.85 3.67
CA ALA A 96 27.13 27.66 2.84
C ALA A 96 28.62 27.42 2.49
N GLY A 97 29.54 28.05 3.22
CA GLY A 97 30.97 27.85 3.01
C GLY A 97 31.52 26.65 3.79
N LEU A 98 32.64 26.14 3.30
CA LEU A 98 33.36 25.01 3.92
C LEU A 98 34.83 25.37 4.07
N HIS A 99 35.39 25.18 5.25
CA HIS A 99 36.80 25.37 5.53
C HIS A 99 37.45 24.02 5.83
N LEU A 100 38.61 23.78 5.24
CA LEU A 100 39.44 22.60 5.42
C LEU A 100 40.75 23.02 6.09
N GLN A 101 40.98 22.52 7.30
CA GLN A 101 42.22 22.75 8.02
C GLN A 101 43.27 21.70 7.64
N GLY A 102 44.49 22.14 7.35
CA GLY A 102 45.62 21.28 7.04
C GLY A 102 45.34 20.30 5.91
N ALA A 103 45.17 20.81 4.68
CA ALA A 103 44.82 20.02 3.50
C ALA A 103 45.80 18.86 3.27
N GLN A 104 45.27 17.69 2.94
CA GLN A 104 46.03 16.48 2.63
C GLN A 104 45.83 16.09 1.17
N THR A 105 46.68 15.23 0.62
CA THR A 105 46.58 14.80 -0.78
C THR A 105 45.29 14.04 -1.10
N ASP A 106 44.74 13.31 -0.13
CA ASP A 106 43.45 12.61 -0.24
C ASP A 106 42.25 13.57 -0.28
N ASP A 107 42.44 14.84 0.07
CA ASP A 107 41.43 15.89 -0.04
C ASP A 107 41.37 16.47 -1.46
N ALA A 108 42.26 16.11 -2.37
CA ALA A 108 42.22 16.56 -3.75
C ALA A 108 41.03 15.95 -4.51
N GLY A 109 40.21 16.79 -5.14
CA GLY A 109 39.00 16.37 -5.83
C GLY A 109 38.01 17.51 -6.03
N ARG A 110 36.78 17.18 -6.41
CA ARG A 110 35.72 18.17 -6.58
C ARG A 110 34.87 18.25 -5.32
N TYR A 111 34.66 19.47 -4.86
CA TYR A 111 33.78 19.77 -3.75
C TYR A 111 32.53 20.44 -4.31
N TYR A 112 31.39 19.86 -3.96
CA TYR A 112 30.09 20.39 -4.28
C TYR A 112 29.47 20.90 -2.99
N VAL A 113 28.86 22.07 -3.06
CA VAL A 113 27.89 22.49 -2.05
C VAL A 113 26.52 22.45 -2.69
N ARG A 114 25.60 21.75 -2.05
CA ARG A 114 24.21 21.73 -2.41
C ARG A 114 23.41 22.35 -1.27
N VAL A 115 22.64 23.38 -1.62
CA VAL A 115 21.76 24.08 -0.71
C VAL A 115 20.34 23.70 -1.08
N ASN A 116 19.61 23.17 -0.11
CA ASN A 116 18.23 22.74 -0.29
C ASN A 116 17.33 23.75 0.41
N LEU A 117 16.50 24.41 -0.39
CA LEU A 117 15.61 25.50 0.02
C LEU A 117 14.17 25.01 -0.09
N HIS A 118 13.29 25.46 0.78
CA HIS A 118 11.86 25.36 0.53
C HIS A 118 11.25 26.74 0.32
N ASP A 119 10.25 26.82 -0.54
CA ASP A 119 9.41 28.01 -0.68
C ASP A 119 8.25 28.01 0.36
N GLU A 120 7.45 29.08 0.38
CA GLU A 120 6.24 29.20 1.22
C GLU A 120 5.21 28.07 0.99
N LYS A 121 5.31 27.33 -0.12
CA LYS A 121 4.42 26.22 -0.50
C LYS A 121 5.03 24.86 -0.18
N CYS A 122 6.12 24.82 0.58
CA CYS A 122 6.87 23.60 0.93
C CYS A 122 7.45 22.87 -0.29
N LEU A 123 7.66 23.55 -1.42
CA LEU A 123 8.31 22.98 -2.58
C LEU A 123 9.84 23.02 -2.39
N LEU A 124 10.46 21.85 -2.38
CA LEU A 124 11.92 21.73 -2.22
C LEU A 124 12.63 22.05 -3.53
N THR A 125 13.51 23.05 -3.51
CA THR A 125 14.39 23.43 -4.61
C THR A 125 15.84 23.24 -4.19
N SER A 126 16.61 22.48 -5.00
CA SER A 126 18.02 22.21 -4.74
C SER A 126 18.91 22.99 -5.71
N VAL A 127 19.92 23.66 -5.17
CA VAL A 127 20.84 24.50 -5.95
C VAL A 127 22.27 24.12 -5.62
N GLU A 128 23.11 23.99 -6.65
CA GLU A 128 24.45 23.39 -6.50
C GLU A 128 25.54 24.31 -7.06
N ARG A 129 26.69 24.31 -6.38
CA ARG A 129 27.95 24.89 -6.86
C ARG A 129 29.07 23.89 -6.71
N MET A 130 30.07 23.99 -7.57
CA MET A 130 31.25 23.14 -7.56
C MET A 130 32.55 23.93 -7.59
N VAL A 131 33.57 23.42 -6.91
CA VAL A 131 34.96 23.83 -7.03
C VAL A 131 35.83 22.57 -7.14
N THR A 132 36.95 22.67 -7.85
CA THR A 132 37.96 21.61 -7.87
C THR A 132 39.15 22.04 -7.03
N LEU A 133 39.47 21.27 -5.98
CA LEU A 133 40.67 21.43 -5.17
C LEU A 133 41.80 20.53 -5.72
N SER A 134 42.97 21.11 -5.92
CA SER A 134 44.21 20.38 -6.16
C SER A 134 45.19 20.66 -5.03
N VAL A 135 45.63 19.61 -4.33
CA VAL A 135 46.61 19.70 -3.24
C VAL A 135 47.93 19.15 -3.73
N ALA A 136 49.00 19.92 -3.58
CA ALA A 136 50.35 19.44 -3.85
C ALA A 136 50.98 18.90 -2.57
N GLU A 137 51.40 17.63 -2.59
CA GLU A 137 52.08 16.95 -1.46
C GLU A 137 53.43 17.59 -1.19
N ARG A 138 54.23 17.73 -2.25
CA ARG A 138 55.64 18.10 -2.16
C ARG A 138 56.01 18.98 -3.34
N ALA A 139 56.81 20.00 -3.06
CA ALA A 139 57.40 20.85 -4.09
C ALA A 139 58.51 20.08 -4.83
N PRO A 140 58.74 20.36 -6.13
CA PRO A 140 59.82 19.74 -6.88
C PRO A 140 61.19 20.11 -6.31
N ALA A 141 62.15 19.18 -6.38
CA ALA A 141 63.50 19.34 -5.87
C ALA A 141 64.55 18.82 -6.86
N VAL A 142 65.68 19.53 -6.96
CA VAL A 142 66.79 19.21 -7.85
C VAL A 142 68.02 18.71 -7.10
N GLN A 143 68.77 17.82 -7.74
CA GLN A 143 70.00 17.26 -7.22
C GLN A 143 71.07 18.36 -7.11
N ASN A 144 71.73 18.41 -5.95
CA ASN A 144 72.84 19.33 -5.65
C ASN A 144 72.48 20.83 -5.83
N ASP A 145 71.19 21.20 -5.72
CA ASP A 145 70.68 22.57 -5.90
C ASP A 145 70.97 23.21 -7.27
N SER A 146 71.37 22.43 -8.28
CA SER A 146 71.71 22.93 -9.61
C SER A 146 70.57 22.68 -10.60
N PHE A 147 69.87 23.74 -11.01
CA PHE A 147 68.92 23.73 -12.12
C PHE A 147 69.59 24.26 -13.38
N LEU A 148 69.97 23.37 -14.29
CA LEU A 148 70.77 23.68 -15.48
C LEU A 148 70.21 23.02 -16.74
N VAL A 149 70.56 23.54 -17.91
CA VAL A 149 70.23 22.94 -19.21
C VAL A 149 71.50 22.38 -19.86
N THR A 150 71.43 21.16 -20.39
CA THR A 150 72.54 20.46 -21.06
C THR A 150 72.08 19.83 -22.38
N MET A 151 73.00 19.62 -23.32
CA MET A 151 72.73 18.91 -24.58
C MET A 151 73.11 17.43 -24.40
N SER A 152 72.29 16.51 -24.90
CA SER A 152 72.56 15.05 -24.87
C SER A 152 72.56 14.41 -26.25
N ASP A 153 72.66 13.08 -26.29
CA ASP A 153 72.65 12.28 -27.52
C ASP A 153 71.33 12.42 -28.30
N ALA A 154 71.39 12.15 -29.60
CA ALA A 154 70.23 12.21 -30.47
C ALA A 154 69.51 10.87 -30.51
N ILE A 155 68.19 10.93 -30.67
CA ILE A 155 67.35 9.74 -30.75
C ILE A 155 66.62 9.68 -32.09
N TRP A 156 66.39 8.46 -32.55
CA TRP A 156 65.54 8.21 -33.70
C TRP A 156 64.07 8.45 -33.34
N ASP A 157 63.37 9.27 -34.12
CA ASP A 157 61.93 9.49 -33.99
C ASP A 157 61.19 8.77 -35.13
N ASP A 158 60.47 7.71 -34.79
CA ASP A 158 59.73 6.86 -35.74
C ASP A 158 58.55 7.57 -36.41
N VAL A 159 58.06 8.69 -35.85
CA VAL A 159 56.87 9.39 -36.37
C VAL A 159 57.24 10.33 -37.51
N ILE A 160 58.34 11.07 -37.35
CA ILE A 160 58.87 11.97 -38.37
C ILE A 160 59.94 11.31 -39.25
N GLU A 161 60.30 10.05 -38.93
CA GLU A 161 61.36 9.28 -39.56
C GLU A 161 62.67 10.08 -39.62
N ASP A 162 63.13 10.67 -38.51
CA ASP A 162 64.41 11.40 -38.48
C ASP A 162 65.06 11.39 -37.09
N TRP A 163 66.38 11.68 -37.02
CA TRP A 163 67.05 11.90 -35.73
C TRP A 163 66.70 13.25 -35.15
N THR A 164 66.49 13.24 -33.85
CA THR A 164 66.07 14.39 -33.09
C THR A 164 67.07 14.65 -31.97
N LEU A 165 67.57 15.89 -31.88
CA LEU A 165 68.48 16.31 -30.81
C LEU A 165 67.72 16.39 -29.50
N GLN A 166 68.30 15.89 -28.42
CA GLN A 166 67.73 16.03 -27.08
C GLN A 166 68.46 17.12 -26.27
N LEU A 167 67.68 18.07 -25.75
CA LEU A 167 68.12 19.02 -24.72
C LEU A 167 67.52 18.62 -23.38
N ARG A 168 68.33 18.61 -22.32
CA ARG A 168 67.94 18.17 -20.97
C ARG A 168 67.93 19.32 -20.01
N CYS A 169 66.88 19.42 -19.21
CA CYS A 169 66.68 20.47 -18.22
C CYS A 169 66.56 19.87 -16.81
N GLY A 170 67.39 20.40 -15.92
CA GLY A 170 67.47 20.04 -14.52
C GLY A 170 67.93 18.60 -14.31
N ARG A 171 68.03 18.24 -13.03
CA ARG A 171 68.12 16.85 -12.57
C ARG A 171 67.33 16.74 -11.29
N PHE A 172 66.04 16.51 -11.44
CA PHE A 172 65.07 16.36 -10.37
C PHE A 172 65.32 15.05 -9.64
N VAL A 173 65.46 15.14 -8.32
CA VAL A 173 65.37 13.98 -7.42
C VAL A 173 63.92 13.72 -7.02
N ASP A 174 63.09 14.76 -7.14
CA ASP A 174 61.66 14.69 -6.93
C ASP A 174 60.97 15.71 -7.86
N PHE A 175 60.01 15.24 -8.66
CA PHE A 175 59.23 16.09 -9.56
C PHE A 175 58.10 16.84 -8.85
N GLY A 176 57.99 16.67 -7.53
CA GLY A 176 56.84 17.11 -6.77
C GLY A 176 55.63 16.22 -7.07
N HIS A 177 54.56 16.46 -6.33
CA HIS A 177 53.32 15.71 -6.50
C HIS A 177 52.11 16.65 -6.42
N PRO A 178 51.24 16.74 -7.45
CA PRO A 178 51.37 16.12 -8.77
C PRO A 178 52.66 16.57 -9.49
N PRO A 179 53.26 15.70 -10.32
CA PRO A 179 54.54 16.00 -10.98
C PRO A 179 54.41 17.24 -11.85
N VAL A 180 55.37 18.14 -11.71
CA VAL A 180 55.49 19.30 -12.61
C VAL A 180 56.19 18.87 -13.89
N ASP A 181 55.90 19.56 -14.99
CA ASP A 181 56.74 19.55 -16.19
C ASP A 181 57.48 20.89 -16.26
N VAL A 182 58.48 21.03 -17.12
CA VAL A 182 59.11 22.31 -17.44
C VAL A 182 58.56 22.86 -18.76
N ILE A 183 58.54 24.18 -18.82
CA ILE A 183 58.23 24.93 -20.03
C ILE A 183 59.56 25.41 -20.64
N TRP A 184 59.74 25.12 -21.91
CA TRP A 184 60.89 25.51 -22.70
C TRP A 184 60.59 26.76 -23.52
N THR A 185 61.53 27.69 -23.58
CA THR A 185 61.52 28.82 -24.49
C THR A 185 62.68 28.68 -25.47
N MET A 186 62.35 28.62 -26.75
CA MET A 186 63.29 28.47 -27.86
C MET A 186 63.95 29.81 -28.24
N PRO A 187 65.05 29.80 -29.04
CA PRO A 187 65.71 31.03 -29.49
C PRO A 187 64.81 32.00 -30.25
N SER A 188 63.80 31.47 -30.95
CA SER A 188 62.76 32.24 -31.64
C SER A 188 61.78 32.96 -30.71
N GLY A 189 61.79 32.65 -29.41
CA GLY A 189 60.82 33.09 -28.42
C GLY A 189 59.58 32.19 -28.31
N GLU A 190 59.46 31.16 -29.16
CA GLU A 190 58.38 30.18 -29.07
C GLU A 190 58.50 29.34 -27.79
N VAL A 191 57.36 29.06 -27.16
CA VAL A 191 57.27 28.29 -25.93
C VAL A 191 56.73 26.88 -26.21
N ARG A 192 57.40 25.85 -25.69
CA ARG A 192 57.02 24.44 -25.86
C ARG A 192 57.11 23.67 -24.53
N ASN A 193 56.32 22.60 -24.42
CA ASN A 193 56.47 21.64 -23.32
C ASN A 193 57.62 20.68 -23.62
N SER A 194 58.10 19.98 -22.60
CA SER A 194 59.05 18.89 -22.76
C SER A 194 58.48 17.80 -23.67
N SER A 195 59.35 17.17 -24.46
CA SER A 195 58.98 16.04 -25.30
C SER A 195 58.81 14.76 -24.49
N HIS A 196 59.63 14.57 -23.45
CA HIS A 196 59.51 13.48 -22.48
C HIS A 196 60.35 13.78 -21.23
N GLU A 197 60.27 12.93 -20.22
CA GLU A 197 61.13 12.92 -19.04
C GLU A 197 62.05 11.69 -19.10
N ASP A 198 63.32 11.87 -18.73
CA ASP A 198 64.30 10.78 -18.67
C ASP A 198 65.20 10.90 -17.43
N ASN A 199 65.09 9.92 -16.54
CA ASN A 199 65.90 9.72 -15.33
C ASN A 199 66.09 10.98 -14.47
N GLY A 200 64.99 11.67 -14.17
CA GLY A 200 65.04 12.90 -13.38
C GLY A 200 65.24 14.16 -14.23
N THR A 201 65.37 14.07 -15.55
CA THR A 201 65.64 15.23 -16.41
C THR A 201 64.52 15.43 -17.42
N PHE A 202 64.06 16.66 -17.59
CA PHE A 202 63.07 16.95 -18.65
C PHE A 202 63.78 17.13 -19.97
N VAL A 203 63.27 16.50 -21.02
CA VAL A 203 63.93 16.45 -22.31
C VAL A 203 63.07 17.14 -23.36
N LEU A 204 63.66 18.10 -24.08
CA LEU A 204 63.09 18.68 -25.30
C LEU A 204 63.79 18.07 -26.51
N SER A 205 62.98 17.41 -27.34
CA SER A 205 63.40 16.87 -28.63
C SER A 205 63.24 17.95 -29.70
N VAL A 206 64.37 18.37 -30.29
CA VAL A 206 64.44 19.40 -31.33
C VAL A 206 64.83 18.75 -32.65
N SER A 207 63.87 18.67 -33.57
CA SER A 207 64.06 18.03 -34.88
C SER A 207 64.84 18.94 -35.82
N SER A 208 65.49 18.33 -36.81
CA SER A 208 66.21 19.06 -37.85
C SER A 208 65.26 19.94 -38.69
N PRO A 209 65.62 21.20 -39.03
CA PRO A 209 66.86 21.89 -38.68
C PRO A 209 66.83 22.45 -37.25
N VAL A 210 67.83 22.08 -36.45
CA VAL A 210 68.01 22.63 -35.10
C VAL A 210 68.44 24.08 -35.19
N GLN A 211 67.76 24.97 -34.46
CA GLN A 211 68.05 26.41 -34.48
C GLN A 211 69.24 26.73 -33.57
N GLY A 212 70.22 27.47 -34.09
CA GLY A 212 71.32 28.00 -33.27
C GLY A 212 70.83 29.13 -32.37
N GLY A 213 71.17 29.11 -31.08
CA GLY A 213 70.78 30.15 -30.13
C GLY A 213 70.56 29.68 -28.70
N ASN A 214 70.00 30.57 -27.87
CA ASN A 214 69.73 30.31 -26.45
C ASN A 214 68.37 29.62 -26.26
N TYR A 215 68.43 28.40 -25.76
CA TYR A 215 67.29 27.67 -25.22
C TYR A 215 67.21 27.91 -23.72
N SER A 216 66.00 27.97 -23.17
CA SER A 216 65.80 28.06 -21.72
C SER A 216 64.65 27.20 -21.25
N CYS A 217 64.69 26.77 -19.99
CA CYS A 217 63.61 26.02 -19.35
C CYS A 217 63.28 26.62 -17.97
N HIS A 218 62.02 26.54 -17.57
CA HIS A 218 61.54 26.99 -16.26
C HIS A 218 60.27 26.22 -15.86
N LEU A 219 59.91 26.26 -14.57
CA LEU A 219 58.67 25.63 -14.12
C LEU A 219 57.43 26.48 -14.46
N PRO A 220 56.30 25.85 -14.86
CA PRO A 220 55.04 26.53 -15.06
C PRO A 220 54.56 27.18 -13.75
N PRO A 221 54.37 28.51 -13.70
CA PRO A 221 53.87 29.18 -12.50
C PRO A 221 52.42 28.81 -12.15
N SER A 222 51.71 28.18 -13.10
CA SER A 222 50.35 27.66 -12.92
C SER A 222 50.32 26.23 -12.33
N ALA A 223 51.43 25.51 -12.21
CA ALA A 223 51.41 24.17 -11.64
C ALA A 223 51.20 24.20 -10.11
N PRO A 224 50.34 23.33 -9.52
CA PRO A 224 50.09 23.31 -8.07
C PRO A 224 51.36 23.15 -7.24
N ALA A 225 52.25 22.21 -7.60
CA ALA A 225 53.49 21.96 -6.87
C ALA A 225 54.54 23.08 -7.05
N ALA A 226 54.50 23.83 -8.15
CA ALA A 226 55.38 25.00 -8.35
C ALA A 226 54.98 26.18 -7.45
N ARG A 227 53.70 26.30 -7.04
CA ARG A 227 53.25 27.31 -6.08
C ARG A 227 53.69 27.06 -4.65
N CYS A 228 54.15 25.86 -4.35
CA CYS A 228 54.67 25.48 -3.03
C CYS A 228 56.19 25.70 -2.91
N LEU A 229 56.82 26.29 -3.93
CA LEU A 229 58.24 26.67 -3.89
C LEU A 229 58.46 27.87 -2.97
N THR A 230 59.57 27.85 -2.23
CA THR A 230 60.03 29.02 -1.47
C THR A 230 60.74 30.01 -2.39
N ASP A 231 60.73 31.30 -2.04
CA ASP A 231 61.40 32.37 -2.81
C ASP A 231 62.92 32.15 -2.98
N THR A 232 63.52 31.30 -2.15
CA THR A 232 64.95 30.94 -2.18
C THR A 232 65.27 29.73 -3.05
N SER A 233 64.27 29.05 -3.63
CA SER A 233 64.50 27.83 -4.41
C SER A 233 65.19 28.13 -5.74
N PRO A 234 66.21 27.35 -6.14
CA PRO A 234 66.88 27.52 -7.44
C PRO A 234 65.95 27.28 -8.64
N LEU A 235 64.80 26.63 -8.42
CA LEU A 235 63.78 26.34 -9.41
C LEU A 235 62.88 27.55 -9.75
N THR A 236 63.01 28.65 -9.01
CA THR A 236 62.25 29.89 -9.27
C THR A 236 62.77 30.67 -10.49
N ALA A 237 64.02 30.45 -10.90
CA ALA A 237 64.65 31.09 -12.06
C ALA A 237 64.73 30.16 -13.27
N ALA A 238 64.79 30.74 -14.48
CA ALA A 238 64.94 29.98 -15.73
C ALA A 238 66.40 29.59 -16.00
N ALA A 239 66.65 28.31 -16.30
CA ALA A 239 67.96 27.80 -16.73
C ALA A 239 68.15 27.95 -18.24
N ARG A 240 69.38 28.19 -18.73
CA ARG A 240 69.66 28.53 -20.15
C ARG A 240 70.87 27.78 -20.72
N LEU A 241 70.84 27.46 -22.02
CA LEU A 241 71.90 26.81 -22.80
C LEU A 241 71.98 27.38 -24.22
N TYR A 242 73.19 27.59 -24.74
CA TYR A 242 73.42 27.97 -26.14
C TYR A 242 73.76 26.75 -27.00
N VAL A 243 73.14 26.61 -28.18
CA VAL A 243 73.37 25.52 -29.14
C VAL A 243 73.91 26.07 -30.45
N ASP A 244 74.95 25.43 -31.02
CA ASP A 244 75.49 25.68 -32.37
C ASP A 244 74.84 24.72 -33.38
N ASP A 245 74.24 25.26 -34.43
CA ASP A 245 73.45 24.51 -35.41
C ASP A 245 74.28 23.60 -36.31
N LYS A 246 75.56 23.92 -36.53
CA LYS A 246 76.39 23.18 -37.50
C LYS A 246 76.87 21.83 -36.96
N ASP A 247 77.27 21.79 -35.69
CA ASP A 247 77.83 20.58 -35.06
C ASP A 247 76.75 19.50 -34.87
N VAL A 248 75.54 19.91 -34.49
CA VAL A 248 74.41 19.01 -34.29
C VAL A 248 74.02 18.30 -35.59
N ARG A 249 74.03 19.01 -36.72
CA ARG A 249 73.59 18.46 -38.01
C ARG A 249 74.47 17.30 -38.49
N LEU A 250 75.78 17.36 -38.23
CA LEU A 250 76.70 16.30 -38.64
C LEU A 250 76.48 15.01 -37.83
N TYR A 251 76.26 15.15 -36.52
CA TYR A 251 76.01 14.04 -35.60
C TYR A 251 74.70 13.28 -35.90
N LEU A 252 73.63 13.98 -36.27
CA LEU A 252 72.33 13.35 -36.58
C LEU A 252 72.36 12.44 -37.83
N LEU A 253 73.23 12.72 -38.82
CA LEU A 253 73.32 11.92 -40.05
C LEU A 253 73.92 10.53 -39.84
N GLU A 254 74.86 10.38 -38.90
CA GLU A 254 75.59 9.12 -38.69
C GLU A 254 74.72 8.05 -38.03
N LEU A 255 73.82 8.49 -37.16
CA LEU A 255 72.94 7.61 -36.42
C LEU A 255 71.86 6.97 -37.34
N TRP A 256 71.42 7.67 -38.39
CA TRP A 256 70.39 7.23 -39.36
C TRP A 256 70.68 5.88 -39.98
N VAL A 257 71.94 5.65 -40.30
CA VAL A 257 72.38 4.42 -40.95
C VAL A 257 72.26 3.20 -40.02
N GLN A 258 72.35 3.39 -38.70
CA GLN A 258 72.36 2.29 -37.75
C GLN A 258 70.95 1.77 -37.42
N PHE A 259 69.97 2.68 -37.31
CA PHE A 259 68.62 2.35 -36.86
C PHE A 259 67.81 1.52 -37.87
N SER A 260 67.97 1.77 -39.18
CA SER A 260 67.22 1.05 -40.23
C SER A 260 67.38 -0.48 -40.21
N ASN A 261 68.42 -1.02 -39.54
CA ASN A 261 68.67 -2.45 -39.46
C ASN A 261 67.93 -3.17 -38.32
N MET A 262 67.44 -2.46 -37.30
CA MET A 262 66.96 -3.05 -36.05
C MET A 262 65.44 -3.30 -36.01
N VAL A 263 64.64 -2.46 -36.70
CA VAL A 263 63.16 -2.45 -36.65
C VAL A 263 62.51 -3.73 -37.18
N ARG A 264 63.20 -4.53 -38.01
CA ARG A 264 62.62 -5.66 -38.74
C ARG A 264 62.27 -6.90 -37.89
N VAL A 265 62.55 -6.92 -36.59
CA VAL A 265 62.49 -8.14 -35.74
C VAL A 265 61.40 -8.13 -34.67
N ASN A 266 60.86 -6.98 -34.24
CA ASN A 266 60.12 -6.88 -32.97
C ASN A 266 58.58 -6.67 -33.06
N SER A 267 57.99 -6.62 -34.26
CA SER A 267 56.58 -6.25 -34.44
C SER A 267 55.56 -7.33 -34.03
N ASP A 268 55.91 -8.61 -34.09
CA ASP A 268 54.90 -9.68 -34.08
C ASP A 268 54.50 -10.17 -32.68
N GLN A 269 55.28 -9.85 -31.64
CA GLN A 269 55.07 -10.35 -30.27
C GLN A 269 54.15 -9.46 -29.42
N ALA A 270 54.04 -8.16 -29.73
CA ALA A 270 53.27 -7.20 -28.95
C ALA A 270 51.75 -7.33 -29.14
N TYR A 271 51.30 -7.84 -30.28
CA TYR A 271 49.87 -7.84 -30.66
C TYR A 271 49.02 -8.85 -29.86
N LEU A 272 49.60 -9.99 -29.43
CA LEU A 272 48.85 -11.05 -28.73
C LEU A 272 48.56 -10.72 -27.25
N LEU A 273 49.53 -10.11 -26.56
CA LEU A 273 49.41 -9.74 -25.14
C LEU A 273 48.40 -8.60 -24.91
N GLN A 274 48.32 -7.65 -25.84
CA GLN A 274 47.40 -6.51 -25.72
C GLN A 274 45.93 -6.94 -25.78
N ASN A 275 45.61 -7.94 -26.60
CA ASN A 275 44.23 -8.45 -26.74
C ASN A 275 43.77 -9.24 -25.49
N GLN A 276 44.67 -9.97 -24.82
CA GLN A 276 44.32 -10.68 -23.58
C GLN A 276 44.08 -9.72 -22.41
N SER A 277 44.90 -8.67 -22.28
CA SER A 277 44.74 -7.64 -21.24
C SER A 277 43.40 -6.91 -21.37
N ARG A 278 43.00 -6.58 -22.60
CA ARG A 278 41.73 -5.90 -22.89
C ARG A 278 40.51 -6.74 -22.47
N PHE A 279 40.53 -8.04 -22.76
CA PHE A 279 39.42 -8.94 -22.39
C PHE A 279 39.22 -9.05 -20.87
N ILE A 280 40.31 -9.09 -20.10
CA ILE A 280 40.25 -9.18 -18.63
C ILE A 280 39.74 -7.86 -18.02
N GLN A 281 40.18 -6.72 -18.55
CA GLN A 281 39.72 -5.40 -18.08
C GLN A 281 38.22 -5.20 -18.35
N ASP A 282 37.74 -5.63 -19.52
CA ASP A 282 36.32 -5.52 -19.87
C ASP A 282 35.44 -6.36 -18.92
N GLN A 283 35.86 -7.60 -18.57
CA GLN A 283 35.13 -8.45 -17.61
C GLN A 283 35.11 -7.85 -16.19
N ALA A 284 36.22 -7.26 -15.73
CA ALA A 284 36.29 -6.63 -14.41
C ALA A 284 35.37 -5.39 -14.32
N SER A 285 35.26 -4.61 -15.40
CA SER A 285 34.36 -3.45 -15.46
C SER A 285 32.88 -3.87 -15.36
N LEU A 286 32.50 -4.97 -16.00
CA LEU A 286 31.13 -5.48 -15.98
C LEU A 286 30.73 -5.98 -14.58
N LEU A 287 31.64 -6.68 -13.89
CA LEU A 287 31.42 -7.12 -12.51
C LEU A 287 31.27 -5.94 -11.53
N THR A 288 32.05 -4.87 -11.75
CA THR A 288 31.97 -3.66 -10.92
C THR A 288 30.66 -2.90 -11.16
N ASP A 289 30.18 -2.82 -12.40
CA ASP A 289 28.85 -2.26 -12.71
C ASP A 289 27.74 -3.07 -12.03
N GLN A 290 27.82 -4.40 -12.06
CA GLN A 290 26.85 -5.27 -11.39
C GLN A 290 26.82 -5.09 -9.87
N ASP A 291 27.98 -4.96 -9.21
CA ASP A 291 28.04 -4.69 -7.76
C ASP A 291 27.42 -3.33 -7.41
N SER A 292 27.69 -2.30 -8.21
CA SER A 292 27.09 -0.97 -8.01
C SER A 292 25.57 -0.97 -8.15
N ARG A 293 25.03 -1.74 -9.10
CA ARG A 293 23.58 -1.93 -9.28
C ARG A 293 22.96 -2.64 -8.09
N LEU A 294 23.62 -3.68 -7.57
CA LEU A 294 23.19 -4.43 -6.38
C LEU A 294 23.14 -3.54 -5.12
N GLN A 295 24.14 -2.68 -4.92
CA GLN A 295 24.13 -1.69 -3.83
C GLN A 295 23.01 -0.64 -4.00
N GLY A 296 22.70 -0.26 -5.24
CA GLY A 296 21.55 0.59 -5.58
C GLY A 296 20.20 -0.08 -5.21
N TYR A 297 20.03 -1.35 -5.56
CA TYR A 297 18.83 -2.12 -5.17
C TYR A 297 18.71 -2.27 -3.65
N ALA A 298 19.81 -2.46 -2.92
CA ALA A 298 19.81 -2.52 -1.46
C ALA A 298 19.36 -1.20 -0.81
N SER A 299 19.80 -0.06 -1.36
CA SER A 299 19.40 1.27 -0.88
C SER A 299 17.92 1.56 -1.18
N LEU A 300 17.45 1.16 -2.36
CA LEU A 300 16.04 1.29 -2.74
C LEU A 300 15.14 0.43 -1.82
N LEU A 301 15.58 -0.78 -1.46
CA LEU A 301 14.88 -1.64 -0.51
C LEU A 301 14.77 -1.00 0.88
N GLN A 302 15.78 -0.23 1.33
CA GLN A 302 15.70 0.50 2.61
C GLN A 302 14.68 1.64 2.57
N VAL A 303 14.53 2.33 1.43
CA VAL A 303 13.50 3.36 1.25
C VAL A 303 12.10 2.72 1.23
N TYR A 304 11.91 1.61 0.52
CA TYR A 304 10.65 0.87 0.56
C TYR A 304 10.32 0.34 1.97
N ALA A 305 11.32 -0.08 2.75
CA ALA A 305 11.11 -0.50 4.13
C ALA A 305 10.58 0.64 5.01
N ARG A 306 11.11 1.87 4.87
CA ARG A 306 10.59 3.05 5.58
C ARG A 306 9.18 3.41 5.16
N LEU A 307 8.89 3.37 3.86
CA LEU A 307 7.54 3.62 3.34
C LEU A 307 6.53 2.58 3.87
N LEU A 308 6.91 1.30 3.92
CA LEU A 308 6.07 0.23 4.49
C LEU A 308 5.86 0.40 5.99
N GLN A 309 6.86 0.89 6.74
CA GLN A 309 6.70 1.20 8.16
C GLN A 309 5.71 2.35 8.39
N ASP A 310 5.80 3.43 7.60
CA ASP A 310 4.87 4.55 7.69
C ASP A 310 3.44 4.12 7.29
N GLN A 311 3.31 3.27 6.27
CA GLN A 311 2.02 2.70 5.87
C GLN A 311 1.44 1.80 6.97
N SER A 312 2.26 0.97 7.63
CA SER A 312 1.83 0.15 8.76
C SER A 312 1.34 0.99 9.94
N ARG A 313 1.99 2.11 10.24
CA ARG A 313 1.56 3.03 11.29
C ARG A 313 0.17 3.61 10.98
N CYS A 314 -0.05 4.05 9.74
CA CYS A 314 -1.34 4.57 9.31
C CYS A 314 -2.47 3.51 9.37
N ILE A 315 -2.16 2.25 9.06
CA ILE A 315 -3.15 1.16 9.17
C ILE A 315 -3.52 0.94 10.63
N LEU A 316 -2.55 0.91 11.55
CA LEU A 316 -2.80 0.72 12.98
C LEU A 316 -3.69 1.83 13.57
N ASP A 317 -3.47 3.10 13.21
CA ASP A 317 -4.31 4.23 13.65
C ASP A 317 -5.75 4.11 13.13
N LYS A 318 -5.94 3.58 11.91
CA LYS A 318 -7.28 3.32 11.38
C LYS A 318 -7.95 2.14 12.08
N THR A 319 -7.19 1.10 12.43
CA THR A 319 -7.71 -0.04 13.17
C THR A 319 -8.14 0.36 14.58
N SER A 320 -7.38 1.22 15.28
CA SER A 320 -7.80 1.71 16.61
C SER A 320 -9.09 2.53 16.54
N LEU A 321 -9.27 3.35 15.50
CA LEU A 321 -10.53 4.07 15.29
C LEU A 321 -11.69 3.11 14.99
N GLN A 322 -11.44 2.03 14.24
CA GLN A 322 -12.45 0.99 14.01
C GLN A 322 -12.82 0.25 15.29
N ASP A 323 -11.86 -0.07 16.15
CA ASP A 323 -12.11 -0.74 17.44
C ASP A 323 -12.96 0.14 18.36
N GLU A 324 -12.68 1.45 18.42
CA GLU A 324 -13.50 2.41 19.17
C GLU A 324 -14.94 2.47 18.65
N ILE A 325 -15.13 2.50 17.33
CA ILE A 325 -16.46 2.44 16.71
C ILE A 325 -17.16 1.11 17.04
N ILE A 326 -16.45 -0.01 16.97
CA ILE A 326 -17.00 -1.34 17.27
C ILE A 326 -17.45 -1.41 18.73
N ASP A 327 -16.68 -0.89 19.67
CA ASP A 327 -17.03 -0.91 21.08
C ASP A 327 -18.23 0.00 21.39
N ASN A 328 -18.29 1.19 20.78
CA ASN A 328 -19.48 2.06 20.85
C ASN A 328 -20.73 1.34 20.30
N LEU A 329 -20.62 0.66 19.16
CA LEU A 329 -21.72 -0.11 18.57
C LEU A 329 -22.13 -1.32 19.43
N LYS A 330 -21.18 -1.98 20.11
CA LYS A 330 -21.50 -3.07 21.06
C LYS A 330 -22.30 -2.55 22.24
N GLU A 331 -21.95 -1.38 22.76
CA GLU A 331 -22.67 -0.75 23.86
C GLU A 331 -24.10 -0.37 23.43
N GLU A 332 -24.28 0.27 22.27
CA GLU A 332 -25.60 0.55 21.70
C GLU A 332 -26.42 -0.73 21.47
N MET A 333 -25.80 -1.79 20.93
CA MET A 333 -26.47 -3.08 20.72
C MET A 333 -26.87 -3.73 22.05
N THR A 334 -26.08 -3.55 23.11
CA THR A 334 -26.41 -4.06 24.46
C THR A 334 -27.61 -3.31 25.04
N ASN A 335 -27.65 -1.99 24.87
CA ASN A 335 -28.79 -1.16 25.27
C ASN A 335 -30.07 -1.51 24.49
N LEU A 336 -29.96 -1.76 23.18
CA LEU A 336 -31.06 -2.26 22.35
C LEU A 336 -31.57 -3.63 22.80
N LYS A 337 -30.67 -4.57 23.14
CA LYS A 337 -31.04 -5.90 23.64
C LYS A 337 -31.76 -5.82 24.99
N LEU A 338 -31.30 -4.96 25.89
CA LEU A 338 -31.96 -4.71 27.18
C LEU A 338 -33.37 -4.15 26.98
N GLY A 339 -33.55 -3.18 26.08
CA GLY A 339 -34.87 -2.64 25.74
C GLY A 339 -35.82 -3.64 25.06
N LEU A 340 -35.30 -4.68 24.41
CA LEU A 340 -36.10 -5.74 23.79
C LEU A 340 -36.52 -6.82 24.80
N ALA A 341 -35.71 -7.06 25.85
CA ALA A 341 -35.97 -8.08 26.86
C ALA A 341 -37.14 -7.73 27.81
N GLU A 342 -37.47 -6.45 27.98
CA GLU A 342 -38.63 -6.02 28.79
C GLU A 342 -39.98 -6.15 28.07
N ARG A 343 -40.00 -6.43 26.75
CA ARG A 343 -41.25 -6.56 25.98
C ARG A 343 -41.74 -8.01 25.92
N THR A 344 -42.66 -8.37 26.80
CA THR A 344 -43.42 -9.63 26.69
C THR A 344 -44.56 -9.49 25.69
N PHE A 345 -44.54 -10.27 24.60
CA PHE A 345 -45.62 -10.31 23.61
C PHE A 345 -46.67 -11.33 24.02
N SER A 346 -47.90 -10.89 24.28
CA SER A 346 -49.02 -11.73 24.74
C SER A 346 -49.91 -12.23 23.59
N SER A 347 -49.81 -11.61 22.41
CA SER A 347 -50.61 -11.92 21.23
C SER A 347 -49.83 -11.76 19.93
N CYS A 348 -50.35 -12.33 18.85
CA CYS A 348 -49.83 -12.05 17.51
C CYS A 348 -50.05 -10.59 17.06
N VAL A 349 -50.98 -9.84 17.68
CA VAL A 349 -51.14 -8.39 17.47
C VAL A 349 -49.92 -7.64 18.03
N ASP A 350 -49.44 -8.04 19.21
CA ASP A 350 -48.24 -7.44 19.81
C ASP A 350 -47.01 -7.70 18.92
N TRP A 351 -46.92 -8.91 18.35
CA TRP A 351 -45.88 -9.26 17.37
C TRP A 351 -46.01 -8.50 16.06
N LEU A 352 -47.23 -8.19 15.60
CA LEU A 352 -47.47 -7.47 14.34
C LEU A 352 -46.82 -6.07 14.35
N ALA A 353 -46.81 -5.41 15.51
CA ALA A 353 -46.17 -4.10 15.69
C ALA A 353 -44.64 -4.14 15.54
N VAL A 354 -44.03 -5.33 15.60
CA VAL A 354 -42.56 -5.51 15.57
C VAL A 354 -42.09 -6.26 14.31
N ASP A 355 -42.80 -7.31 13.91
CA ASP A 355 -42.50 -8.09 12.71
C ASP A 355 -43.81 -8.46 11.98
N ALA A 356 -44.06 -7.78 10.86
CA ALA A 356 -45.24 -7.98 10.03
C ALA A 356 -45.21 -9.27 9.17
N ARG A 357 -44.19 -10.12 9.33
CA ARG A 357 -44.13 -11.41 8.62
C ARG A 357 -44.85 -12.50 9.40
N SER A 358 -45.72 -13.23 8.70
CA SER A 358 -46.32 -14.46 9.21
C SER A 358 -45.26 -15.51 9.55
N GLY A 359 -45.46 -16.28 10.61
CA GLY A 359 -44.51 -17.31 11.03
C GLY A 359 -44.69 -17.74 12.48
N VAL A 360 -43.85 -18.69 12.90
CA VAL A 360 -43.87 -19.20 14.28
C VAL A 360 -43.27 -18.16 15.23
N ARG A 361 -44.01 -17.83 16.29
CA ARG A 361 -43.63 -16.89 17.36
C ARG A 361 -43.88 -17.53 18.73
N THR A 362 -43.31 -16.93 19.77
CA THR A 362 -43.59 -17.28 21.16
C THR A 362 -44.42 -16.18 21.79
N LEU A 363 -45.55 -16.55 22.39
CA LEU A 363 -46.40 -15.69 23.20
C LEU A 363 -46.14 -15.98 24.67
N THR A 364 -46.21 -14.95 25.52
CA THR A 364 -46.20 -15.10 26.98
C THR A 364 -47.60 -14.84 27.49
N VAL A 365 -48.28 -15.87 27.99
CA VAL A 365 -49.66 -15.80 28.47
C VAL A 365 -49.70 -16.38 29.88
N HIS A 366 -50.18 -15.59 30.85
CA HIS A 366 -50.18 -15.96 32.27
C HIS A 366 -48.82 -16.42 32.81
N GLY A 367 -47.73 -15.88 32.26
CA GLY A 367 -46.34 -16.23 32.61
C GLY A 367 -45.78 -17.47 31.89
N GLU A 368 -46.58 -18.17 31.09
CA GLU A 368 -46.17 -19.34 30.32
C GLU A 368 -45.87 -19.00 28.86
N ALA A 369 -44.85 -19.65 28.31
CA ALA A 369 -44.42 -19.48 26.92
C ALA A 369 -45.14 -20.46 25.99
N ILE A 370 -45.97 -19.94 25.07
CA ILE A 370 -46.72 -20.74 24.10
C ILE A 370 -46.18 -20.43 22.70
N ARG A 371 -45.72 -21.46 21.98
CA ARG A 371 -45.34 -21.32 20.56
C ARG A 371 -46.58 -21.39 19.68
N VAL A 372 -46.76 -20.41 18.81
CA VAL A 372 -47.92 -20.30 17.92
C VAL A 372 -47.49 -19.91 16.51
N TYR A 373 -48.35 -20.13 15.52
CA TYR A 373 -48.17 -19.54 14.20
C TYR A 373 -48.98 -18.23 14.11
N CYS A 374 -48.30 -17.11 13.88
CA CYS A 374 -48.95 -15.83 13.64
C CYS A 374 -49.19 -15.64 12.14
N ASP A 375 -50.44 -15.40 11.76
CA ASP A 375 -50.79 -14.88 10.44
C ASP A 375 -50.92 -13.35 10.52
N GLN A 376 -49.93 -12.69 9.92
CA GLN A 376 -49.77 -11.24 9.90
C GLN A 376 -50.29 -10.61 8.60
N THR A 377 -50.92 -11.40 7.73
CA THR A 377 -51.30 -10.98 6.38
C THR A 377 -52.80 -10.93 6.17
N THR A 378 -53.54 -11.91 6.69
CA THR A 378 -54.99 -11.98 6.45
C THR A 378 -55.72 -10.89 7.24
N ASP A 379 -56.50 -10.06 6.54
CA ASP A 379 -57.46 -9.13 7.15
C ASP A 379 -56.84 -8.23 8.24
N GLY A 380 -55.70 -7.61 7.88
CA GLY A 380 -54.93 -6.73 8.77
C GLY A 380 -53.95 -7.44 9.69
N GLY A 381 -53.88 -8.78 9.67
CA GLY A 381 -52.93 -9.54 10.48
C GLY A 381 -53.30 -9.64 11.97
N GLY A 382 -52.33 -10.06 12.78
CA GLY A 382 -52.48 -10.23 14.22
C GLY A 382 -53.16 -11.53 14.64
N TRP A 383 -53.37 -12.48 13.72
CA TRP A 383 -54.10 -13.71 13.98
C TRP A 383 -53.21 -14.81 14.54
N THR A 384 -53.64 -15.44 15.62
CA THR A 384 -53.03 -16.64 16.20
C THR A 384 -53.72 -17.87 15.61
N VAL A 385 -53.03 -18.60 14.74
CA VAL A 385 -53.58 -19.83 14.13
C VAL A 385 -53.50 -20.97 15.13
N PHE A 386 -54.63 -21.66 15.34
CA PHE A 386 -54.72 -22.78 16.28
C PHE A 386 -55.09 -24.11 15.63
N GLN A 387 -55.54 -24.09 14.37
CA GLN A 387 -55.77 -25.29 13.58
C GLN A 387 -55.40 -25.01 12.13
N ARG A 388 -54.68 -25.94 11.48
CA ARG A 388 -54.44 -25.91 10.04
C ARG A 388 -54.56 -27.30 9.43
N ARG A 389 -55.30 -27.38 8.33
CA ARG A 389 -55.39 -28.52 7.40
C ARG A 389 -55.07 -28.03 6.00
N GLN A 390 -54.10 -28.64 5.35
CA GLN A 390 -53.74 -28.37 3.97
C GLN A 390 -53.10 -29.61 3.33
N GLY A 391 -53.42 -29.84 2.07
CA GLY A 391 -52.83 -30.91 1.26
C GLY A 391 -51.38 -30.59 0.86
N GLY A 392 -50.60 -31.62 0.54
CA GLY A 392 -49.23 -31.46 0.02
C GLY A 392 -48.16 -31.06 1.06
N SER A 393 -48.48 -31.08 2.36
CA SER A 393 -47.48 -30.85 3.42
C SER A 393 -46.58 -32.07 3.63
N VAL A 394 -45.28 -31.85 3.85
CA VAL A 394 -44.35 -32.88 4.34
C VAL A 394 -44.85 -33.33 5.72
N GLY A 395 -45.33 -34.58 5.81
CA GLY A 395 -45.89 -35.16 7.03
C GLY A 395 -47.42 -35.08 7.07
N SER A 396 -48.09 -36.16 6.68
CA SER A 396 -49.51 -36.35 6.96
C SER A 396 -49.70 -36.43 8.49
N VAL A 397 -50.38 -35.43 9.06
CA VAL A 397 -50.73 -35.45 10.48
C VAL A 397 -52.11 -36.08 10.61
N ASP A 398 -52.19 -37.19 11.33
CA ASP A 398 -53.48 -37.82 11.67
C ASP A 398 -54.23 -36.97 12.70
N PHE A 399 -55.48 -36.61 12.40
CA PHE A 399 -56.37 -35.87 13.28
C PHE A 399 -57.38 -36.78 13.99
N TYR A 400 -57.44 -38.08 13.68
CA TYR A 400 -58.27 -39.01 14.45
C TYR A 400 -57.56 -39.45 15.73
N ARG A 401 -57.44 -38.51 16.67
CA ARG A 401 -56.71 -38.67 17.95
C ARG A 401 -57.63 -38.61 19.17
N GLY A 402 -57.14 -39.17 20.27
CA GLY A 402 -57.86 -39.23 21.54
C GLY A 402 -57.76 -37.94 22.36
N TRP A 403 -58.44 -37.92 23.49
CA TRP A 403 -58.60 -36.76 24.38
C TRP A 403 -57.29 -36.06 24.74
N GLU A 404 -56.31 -36.80 25.28
CA GLU A 404 -55.04 -36.22 25.75
C GLU A 404 -54.24 -35.55 24.63
N ALA A 405 -54.30 -36.08 23.39
CA ALA A 405 -53.63 -35.46 22.26
C ALA A 405 -54.28 -34.14 21.86
N TYR A 406 -55.62 -34.08 21.86
CA TYR A 406 -56.34 -32.84 21.61
C TYR A 406 -56.15 -31.81 22.73
N ARG A 407 -55.95 -32.28 23.97
CA ARG A 407 -55.63 -31.43 25.11
C ARG A 407 -54.26 -30.76 24.97
N GLY A 408 -53.21 -31.55 24.73
CA GLY A 408 -51.82 -31.08 24.63
C GLY A 408 -51.40 -30.50 23.27
N GLY A 409 -52.16 -30.74 22.20
CA GLY A 409 -51.81 -30.31 20.84
C GLY A 409 -50.92 -31.32 20.10
N PHE A 410 -50.90 -31.22 18.77
CA PHE A 410 -50.12 -32.10 17.90
C PHE A 410 -49.88 -31.49 16.51
N GLY A 411 -48.89 -32.03 15.79
CA GLY A 411 -48.54 -31.61 14.43
C GLY A 411 -47.37 -30.64 14.39
N ASP A 412 -47.26 -29.91 13.27
CA ASP A 412 -46.21 -28.92 13.03
C ASP A 412 -46.85 -27.55 12.77
N LEU A 413 -46.47 -26.52 13.53
CA LEU A 413 -46.95 -25.15 13.38
C LEU A 413 -46.69 -24.57 11.97
N GLN A 414 -45.72 -25.10 11.23
CA GLN A 414 -45.46 -24.72 9.83
C GLN A 414 -46.24 -25.57 8.82
N GLY A 415 -46.86 -26.67 9.25
CA GLY A 415 -47.64 -27.59 8.44
C GLY A 415 -49.06 -27.77 9.00
N ASN A 416 -49.50 -29.03 9.08
CA ASN A 416 -50.80 -29.37 9.67
C ASN A 416 -50.67 -29.52 11.19
N PHE A 417 -51.55 -28.86 11.95
CA PHE A 417 -51.49 -28.94 13.41
C PHE A 417 -52.82 -28.61 14.10
N TRP A 418 -52.87 -29.00 15.37
CA TRP A 418 -53.83 -28.57 16.37
C TRP A 418 -53.05 -28.02 17.57
N LEU A 419 -53.32 -26.77 17.96
CA LEU A 419 -52.51 -26.07 18.99
C LEU A 419 -52.67 -26.68 20.40
N GLY A 420 -53.78 -27.37 20.67
CA GLY A 420 -54.10 -27.93 21.98
C GLY A 420 -55.20 -27.14 22.69
N LEU A 421 -56.13 -27.86 23.32
CA LEU A 421 -57.27 -27.27 24.03
C LEU A 421 -56.83 -26.49 25.29
N ASP A 422 -55.77 -26.93 25.97
CA ASP A 422 -55.21 -26.20 27.12
C ASP A 422 -54.67 -24.83 26.69
N ASN A 423 -53.94 -24.80 25.56
CA ASN A 423 -53.44 -23.55 24.97
C ASN A 423 -54.58 -22.64 24.50
N LEU A 424 -55.61 -23.20 23.86
CA LEU A 424 -56.80 -22.48 23.42
C LEU A 424 -57.57 -21.85 24.59
N HIS A 425 -57.76 -22.59 25.68
CA HIS A 425 -58.36 -22.07 26.89
C HIS A 425 -57.52 -20.93 27.47
N SER A 426 -56.22 -21.15 27.64
CA SER A 426 -55.31 -20.13 28.18
C SER A 426 -55.34 -18.83 27.35
N LEU A 427 -55.25 -18.95 26.02
CA LEU A 427 -55.24 -17.80 25.09
C LEU A 427 -56.58 -17.04 25.04
N THR A 428 -57.71 -17.71 25.25
CA THR A 428 -59.05 -17.09 25.18
C THR A 428 -59.64 -16.72 26.54
N SER A 429 -58.99 -17.10 27.64
CA SER A 429 -59.46 -16.84 29.02
C SER A 429 -59.34 -15.38 29.46
N SER A 430 -58.40 -14.62 28.87
CA SER A 430 -58.00 -13.30 29.37
C SER A 430 -58.68 -12.13 28.68
N ARG A 431 -59.24 -12.34 27.48
CA ARG A 431 -59.83 -11.28 26.65
C ARG A 431 -60.73 -11.84 25.58
N ASP A 432 -61.74 -11.07 25.21
CA ASP A 432 -62.62 -11.37 24.09
C ASP A 432 -61.80 -11.50 22.81
N SER A 433 -62.07 -12.56 22.06
CA SER A 433 -61.36 -12.88 20.83
C SER A 433 -62.33 -13.02 19.67
N LEU A 434 -61.93 -12.56 18.50
CA LEU A 434 -62.54 -12.91 17.23
C LEU A 434 -62.06 -14.29 16.84
N LEU A 435 -62.97 -15.14 16.34
CA LEU A 435 -62.63 -16.37 15.63
C LEU A 435 -62.83 -16.13 14.14
N ARG A 436 -61.82 -16.47 13.36
CA ARG A 436 -61.88 -16.53 11.90
C ARG A 436 -61.55 -17.93 11.43
N ILE A 437 -62.33 -18.41 10.46
CA ILE A 437 -62.14 -19.70 9.81
C ILE A 437 -61.99 -19.42 8.32
N ASP A 438 -60.84 -19.78 7.75
CA ASP A 438 -60.55 -19.68 6.33
C ASP A 438 -60.58 -21.07 5.70
N LEU A 439 -61.27 -21.23 4.56
CA LEU A 439 -61.57 -22.51 3.92
C LEU A 439 -61.27 -22.46 2.43
N ARG A 440 -60.94 -23.62 1.82
CA ARG A 440 -60.81 -23.76 0.36
C ARG A 440 -61.41 -25.06 -0.15
N LYS A 441 -62.19 -24.97 -1.22
CA LYS A 441 -62.75 -26.11 -1.96
C LYS A 441 -61.71 -26.76 -2.87
N PHE A 442 -62.09 -27.88 -3.50
CA PHE A 442 -61.27 -28.52 -4.54
C PHE A 442 -61.23 -27.76 -5.87
N ASP A 443 -62.24 -26.93 -6.16
CA ASP A 443 -62.25 -26.06 -7.35
C ASP A 443 -61.43 -24.76 -7.15
N GLY A 444 -60.79 -24.59 -5.99
CA GLY A 444 -60.00 -23.41 -5.64
C GLY A 444 -60.79 -22.26 -5.00
N THR A 445 -62.11 -22.38 -4.86
CA THR A 445 -62.94 -21.35 -4.21
C THR A 445 -62.58 -21.21 -2.74
N ASN A 446 -62.23 -19.98 -2.33
CA ASN A 446 -61.95 -19.64 -0.93
C ASN A 446 -63.20 -19.10 -0.24
N GLY A 447 -63.36 -19.44 1.03
CA GLY A 447 -64.44 -18.97 1.90
C GLY A 447 -63.92 -18.58 3.27
N SER A 448 -64.60 -17.66 3.94
CA SER A 448 -64.33 -17.35 5.34
C SER A 448 -65.60 -17.28 6.19
N ALA A 449 -65.47 -17.49 7.50
CA ALA A 449 -66.51 -17.28 8.50
C ALA A 449 -65.90 -16.64 9.75
N ILE A 450 -66.56 -15.60 10.28
CA ILE A 450 -66.07 -14.82 11.43
C ILE A 450 -67.11 -14.85 12.56
N TYR A 451 -66.64 -15.01 13.80
CA TYR A 451 -67.46 -15.04 15.01
C TYR A 451 -66.84 -14.12 16.08
N THR A 452 -67.67 -13.45 16.87
CA THR A 452 -67.24 -12.56 17.97
C THR A 452 -67.35 -13.26 19.33
N GLY A 453 -66.56 -12.81 20.32
CA GLY A 453 -66.63 -13.33 21.71
C GLY A 453 -66.17 -14.78 21.86
N PHE A 454 -65.32 -15.26 20.95
CA PHE A 454 -64.84 -16.64 20.94
C PHE A 454 -64.01 -16.95 22.19
N HIS A 455 -64.43 -17.98 22.92
CA HIS A 455 -63.67 -18.55 24.02
C HIS A 455 -63.92 -20.04 24.19
N VAL A 456 -62.90 -20.73 24.68
CA VAL A 456 -62.94 -22.16 25.01
C VAL A 456 -62.87 -22.31 26.52
N ALA A 457 -63.85 -22.99 27.11
CA ALA A 457 -63.89 -23.21 28.55
C ALA A 457 -62.75 -24.12 29.04
N GLY A 458 -62.55 -24.22 30.36
CA GLY A 458 -61.54 -25.10 30.93
C GLY A 458 -61.91 -26.59 30.82
N VAL A 459 -60.99 -27.44 31.27
CA VAL A 459 -61.17 -28.90 31.31
C VAL A 459 -62.35 -29.30 32.22
N ASP A 460 -62.68 -28.50 33.23
CA ASP A 460 -63.84 -28.67 34.12
C ASP A 460 -65.20 -28.60 33.39
N GLN A 461 -65.23 -27.95 32.23
CA GLN A 461 -66.39 -27.88 31.34
C GLN A 461 -66.12 -28.59 30.00
N ASN A 462 -65.19 -29.54 29.98
CA ASN A 462 -64.82 -30.33 28.80
C ASN A 462 -64.55 -29.46 27.56
N PHE A 463 -63.85 -28.34 27.76
CA PHE A 463 -63.48 -27.39 26.71
C PHE A 463 -64.66 -26.90 25.86
N LYS A 464 -65.81 -26.67 26.49
CA LYS A 464 -67.02 -26.16 25.84
C LYS A 464 -66.73 -24.94 24.95
N LEU A 465 -67.24 -25.00 23.71
CA LEU A 465 -67.16 -23.89 22.75
C LEU A 465 -68.13 -22.79 23.13
N ASN A 466 -67.66 -21.55 23.10
CA ASN A 466 -68.51 -20.39 23.28
C ASN A 466 -68.10 -19.29 22.30
N PHE A 467 -69.11 -18.57 21.82
CA PHE A 467 -68.98 -17.30 21.12
C PHE A 467 -70.32 -16.57 21.18
N ASP A 468 -70.31 -15.26 20.93
CA ASP A 468 -71.47 -14.39 21.07
C ASP A 468 -72.36 -14.44 19.82
N SER A 469 -71.79 -14.17 18.64
CA SER A 469 -72.54 -14.15 17.39
C SER A 469 -71.68 -14.46 16.15
N PHE A 470 -72.35 -14.85 15.07
CA PHE A 470 -71.76 -14.93 13.74
C PHE A 470 -71.72 -13.53 13.11
N ALA A 471 -70.52 -13.06 12.79
CA ALA A 471 -70.29 -11.72 12.23
C ALA A 471 -70.38 -11.69 10.69
N GLY A 472 -70.40 -12.85 10.03
CA GLY A 472 -70.49 -12.96 8.57
C GLY A 472 -69.30 -13.67 7.92
N GLY A 473 -69.36 -13.80 6.60
CA GLY A 473 -68.32 -14.42 5.78
C GLY A 473 -68.89 -15.25 4.63
N SER A 474 -68.11 -15.43 3.56
CA SER A 474 -68.54 -16.10 2.32
C SER A 474 -68.71 -17.62 2.46
N ALA A 475 -68.23 -18.23 3.55
CA ALA A 475 -68.43 -19.65 3.85
C ALA A 475 -69.78 -19.96 4.51
N GLY A 476 -70.54 -18.92 4.89
CA GLY A 476 -71.78 -19.09 5.66
C GLY A 476 -71.52 -19.63 7.08
N ASP A 477 -72.60 -19.81 7.83
CA ASP A 477 -72.51 -20.25 9.23
C ASP A 477 -72.72 -21.77 9.36
N SER A 478 -71.70 -22.48 9.83
CA SER A 478 -71.80 -23.90 10.19
C SER A 478 -71.19 -24.22 11.55
N LEU A 479 -70.97 -23.19 12.38
CA LEU A 479 -70.45 -23.34 13.74
C LEU A 479 -71.48 -22.97 14.80
N SER A 480 -72.50 -22.14 14.52
CA SER A 480 -73.55 -21.79 15.50
C SER A 480 -74.30 -23.00 16.05
N TYR A 481 -74.45 -24.05 15.27
CA TYR A 481 -75.01 -25.32 15.74
C TYR A 481 -74.17 -26.00 16.83
N HIS A 482 -72.87 -25.72 16.86
CA HIS A 482 -71.89 -26.25 17.80
C HIS A 482 -71.66 -25.33 19.00
N ASN A 483 -72.26 -24.13 19.03
CA ASN A 483 -72.11 -23.22 20.16
C ASN A 483 -72.66 -23.88 21.45
N LYS A 484 -71.96 -23.65 22.56
CA LYS A 484 -72.24 -24.23 23.89
C LYS A 484 -72.12 -25.76 23.98
N GLN A 485 -71.58 -26.44 22.96
CA GLN A 485 -71.31 -27.88 23.01
C GLN A 485 -69.93 -28.17 23.60
N GLN A 486 -69.80 -29.33 24.25
CA GLN A 486 -68.56 -29.83 24.83
C GLN A 486 -67.70 -30.51 23.76
N PHE A 487 -66.37 -30.48 23.92
CA PHE A 487 -65.48 -31.12 22.96
C PHE A 487 -65.54 -32.64 23.14
N SER A 488 -65.54 -33.38 22.02
CA SER A 488 -65.61 -34.83 22.01
C SER A 488 -64.55 -35.45 21.10
N THR A 489 -64.00 -36.58 21.53
CA THR A 489 -63.01 -37.42 20.83
C THR A 489 -63.49 -38.88 20.83
N TYR A 490 -62.81 -39.78 20.13
CA TYR A 490 -63.30 -41.17 20.02
C TYR A 490 -63.30 -41.95 21.35
N ASP A 491 -62.53 -41.49 22.33
CA ASP A 491 -62.35 -42.06 23.67
C ASP A 491 -62.95 -41.20 24.80
N ALA A 492 -63.44 -40.00 24.50
CA ALA A 492 -64.20 -39.15 25.43
C ALA A 492 -65.44 -38.55 24.73
N ASP A 493 -66.61 -39.09 25.07
CA ASP A 493 -67.90 -38.79 24.46
C ASP A 493 -68.69 -37.77 25.30
N HIS A 494 -68.73 -36.52 24.85
CA HIS A 494 -69.43 -35.42 25.50
C HIS A 494 -70.46 -34.75 24.58
N ASP A 495 -70.85 -35.43 23.50
CA ASP A 495 -71.83 -34.92 22.55
C ASP A 495 -73.27 -35.10 23.08
N SER A 496 -74.25 -34.54 22.37
CA SER A 496 -75.68 -34.60 22.75
C SER A 496 -76.44 -35.67 21.97
N SER A 497 -75.74 -36.65 21.40
CA SER A 497 -76.27 -37.68 20.53
C SER A 497 -76.43 -39.01 21.27
N ASN A 498 -77.21 -39.92 20.69
CA ASN A 498 -77.29 -41.32 21.16
C ASN A 498 -76.18 -42.21 20.55
N ILE A 499 -75.32 -41.64 19.73
CA ILE A 499 -74.18 -42.31 19.08
C ILE A 499 -72.92 -41.48 19.31
N ASN A 500 -71.77 -42.13 19.40
CA ASN A 500 -70.50 -41.42 19.50
C ASN A 500 -70.15 -40.73 18.17
N CYS A 501 -70.39 -39.42 18.09
CA CYS A 501 -70.19 -38.67 16.86
C CYS A 501 -68.72 -38.64 16.43
N ALA A 502 -67.79 -38.57 17.38
CA ALA A 502 -66.36 -38.57 17.07
C ALA A 502 -65.89 -39.87 16.39
N ARG A 503 -66.41 -41.04 16.80
CA ARG A 503 -66.17 -42.33 16.13
C ARG A 503 -66.83 -42.40 14.76
N LYS A 504 -68.04 -41.86 14.61
CA LYS A 504 -68.77 -41.86 13.33
C LYS A 504 -68.12 -40.94 12.29
N ARG A 505 -67.66 -39.76 12.71
CA ARG A 505 -67.06 -38.72 11.85
C ARG A 505 -65.54 -38.85 11.70
N LEU A 506 -64.92 -39.79 12.44
CA LEU A 506 -63.48 -40.05 12.42
C LEU A 506 -62.63 -38.78 12.63
N GLY A 507 -63.04 -37.98 13.60
CA GLY A 507 -62.36 -36.75 14.01
C GLY A 507 -62.83 -36.28 15.38
N ALA A 508 -62.35 -35.13 15.84
CA ALA A 508 -62.74 -34.55 17.12
C ALA A 508 -63.28 -33.13 16.97
N TRP A 509 -64.38 -32.84 17.66
CA TRP A 509 -65.08 -31.57 17.51
C TRP A 509 -66.02 -31.30 18.68
N TRP A 510 -66.60 -30.09 18.72
CA TRP A 510 -67.71 -29.73 19.59
C TRP A 510 -69.03 -30.28 19.04
N TYR A 511 -69.16 -31.61 18.94
CA TYR A 511 -70.33 -32.26 18.34
C TYR A 511 -71.61 -32.04 19.14
N LYS A 512 -72.75 -31.98 18.44
CA LYS A 512 -74.11 -32.00 19.04
C LYS A 512 -74.82 -33.30 18.70
N ALA A 513 -75.46 -33.42 17.53
CA ALA A 513 -76.09 -34.64 17.05
C ALA A 513 -76.19 -34.70 15.49
N CYS A 514 -75.11 -34.75 14.73
CA CYS A 514 -73.70 -34.67 15.13
C CYS A 514 -73.10 -33.31 14.80
N ASP A 515 -73.26 -32.83 13.56
CA ASP A 515 -72.52 -31.67 13.07
C ASP A 515 -73.15 -30.98 11.86
N PHE A 516 -72.81 -29.70 11.72
CA PHE A 516 -72.79 -28.98 10.45
C PHE A 516 -71.37 -28.61 10.00
N SER A 517 -70.39 -28.72 10.89
CA SER A 517 -68.97 -28.64 10.54
C SER A 517 -68.16 -29.61 11.38
N HIS A 518 -67.05 -30.10 10.81
CA HIS A 518 -65.99 -30.77 11.56
C HIS A 518 -64.68 -30.67 10.78
N LEU A 519 -63.89 -29.63 11.07
CA LEU A 519 -62.66 -29.35 10.32
C LEU A 519 -61.51 -30.32 10.69
N ASN A 520 -61.75 -31.19 11.68
CA ASN A 520 -60.80 -32.14 12.23
C ASN A 520 -61.06 -33.59 11.78
N GLY A 521 -61.92 -33.82 10.78
CA GLY A 521 -62.09 -35.15 10.18
C GLY A 521 -60.88 -35.59 9.36
N ARG A 522 -60.99 -36.76 8.71
CA ARG A 522 -59.92 -37.29 7.85
C ARG A 522 -59.69 -36.39 6.65
N TYR A 523 -58.42 -36.10 6.38
CA TYR A 523 -58.06 -35.39 5.17
C TYR A 523 -58.29 -36.29 3.96
N LYS A 524 -58.90 -35.76 2.89
CA LYS A 524 -59.17 -36.50 1.64
C LYS A 524 -58.40 -35.82 0.51
N ASP A 525 -57.80 -36.61 -0.38
CA ASP A 525 -57.04 -36.10 -1.53
C ASP A 525 -57.92 -35.77 -2.76
N SER A 526 -59.23 -35.96 -2.65
CA SER A 526 -60.21 -35.64 -3.69
C SER A 526 -61.53 -35.15 -3.10
N ARG A 527 -62.32 -34.43 -3.90
CA ARG A 527 -63.66 -33.95 -3.53
C ARG A 527 -64.64 -35.12 -3.44
N VAL A 528 -64.70 -35.75 -2.28
CA VAL A 528 -65.57 -36.88 -2.00
C VAL A 528 -66.65 -36.47 -1.02
N TYR A 529 -67.89 -36.86 -1.31
CA TYR A 529 -68.98 -36.76 -0.35
C TYR A 529 -68.77 -37.78 0.77
N GLY A 530 -68.75 -37.31 2.01
CA GLY A 530 -68.50 -38.19 3.13
C GLY A 530 -68.72 -37.49 4.47
N GLU A 531 -69.19 -38.29 5.42
CA GLU A 531 -69.40 -37.86 6.80
C GLU A 531 -68.08 -37.76 7.59
N ASP A 532 -66.95 -38.18 7.03
CA ASP A 532 -65.67 -38.31 7.73
C ASP A 532 -64.55 -37.36 7.23
N GLY A 533 -64.87 -36.43 6.34
CA GLY A 533 -63.92 -35.50 5.72
C GLY A 533 -63.59 -34.24 6.54
N VAL A 534 -62.90 -33.27 5.92
CA VAL A 534 -62.80 -31.90 6.46
C VAL A 534 -64.01 -31.11 5.96
N VAL A 535 -65.04 -30.97 6.79
CA VAL A 535 -66.38 -30.55 6.31
C VAL A 535 -66.85 -29.21 6.89
N TRP A 536 -67.47 -28.40 6.04
CA TRP A 536 -68.22 -27.19 6.39
C TRP A 536 -69.49 -27.09 5.53
N ASN A 537 -70.65 -27.44 6.11
CA ASN A 537 -71.88 -27.68 5.37
C ASN A 537 -72.37 -26.45 4.59
N GLY A 538 -72.35 -25.27 5.21
CA GLY A 538 -72.79 -24.01 4.61
C GLY A 538 -71.95 -23.53 3.42
N PHE A 539 -70.78 -24.14 3.19
CA PHE A 539 -69.86 -23.75 2.12
C PHE A 539 -69.81 -24.78 0.99
N ASP A 540 -69.60 -26.06 1.30
CA ASP A 540 -69.54 -27.13 0.29
C ASP A 540 -70.30 -28.40 0.70
N GLY A 541 -71.32 -28.31 1.55
CA GLY A 541 -72.05 -29.47 2.05
C GLY A 541 -71.13 -30.45 2.80
N HIS A 542 -71.40 -31.75 2.71
CA HIS A 542 -70.54 -32.81 3.27
C HIS A 542 -69.45 -33.27 2.29
N PHE A 543 -68.91 -32.36 1.48
CA PHE A 543 -67.72 -32.63 0.68
C PHE A 543 -66.46 -32.17 1.43
N SER A 544 -65.40 -32.98 1.37
CA SER A 544 -64.13 -32.62 2.03
C SER A 544 -63.49 -31.40 1.37
N LEU A 545 -62.94 -30.50 2.19
CA LEU A 545 -62.21 -29.30 1.78
C LEU A 545 -60.71 -29.59 1.58
N THR A 546 -60.03 -28.74 0.79
CA THR A 546 -58.57 -28.83 0.53
C THR A 546 -57.74 -27.99 1.51
N PHE A 547 -58.39 -27.04 2.17
CA PHE A 547 -57.76 -26.19 3.17
C PHE A 547 -58.77 -25.83 4.26
N SER A 548 -58.32 -25.86 5.50
CA SER A 548 -59.00 -25.18 6.61
C SER A 548 -57.97 -24.57 7.54
N GLU A 549 -58.20 -23.35 7.98
CA GLU A 549 -57.40 -22.70 9.01
C GLU A 549 -58.33 -22.01 9.99
N MET A 550 -58.20 -22.34 11.28
CA MET A 550 -58.90 -21.64 12.35
C MET A 550 -57.92 -20.78 13.12
N LYS A 551 -58.26 -19.51 13.31
CA LYS A 551 -57.39 -18.52 13.91
C LYS A 551 -58.19 -17.56 14.78
N MET A 552 -57.55 -17.05 15.83
CA MET A 552 -58.15 -16.08 16.74
C MET A 552 -57.33 -14.81 16.84
N ARG A 553 -58.00 -13.69 17.08
CA ARG A 553 -57.35 -12.40 17.30
C ARG A 553 -58.07 -11.70 18.45
N PRO A 554 -57.35 -11.11 19.42
CA PRO A 554 -57.97 -10.21 20.40
C PRO A 554 -58.88 -9.19 19.70
N ALA A 555 -60.10 -9.03 20.19
CA ALA A 555 -61.11 -8.15 19.59
C ALA A 555 -60.72 -6.67 19.66
#